data_AF-A0A4P6PIM2-F1
#
_entry.id   AF-A0A4P6PIM2-F1
#
_cell.length_a   1.000
_cell.length_b   1.000
_cell.length_c   1.000
_cell.angle_alpha   90.00
_cell.angle_beta   90.00
_cell.angle_gamma   90.00
#
_symmetry.space_group_name_H-M   'P 1'
#
loop_
_entity.id
_entity.type
_entity.pdbx_description
1 polymer ?
#
loop_
_entity_poly.entity_id
_entity_poly.type
_entity_poly.pdbx_seq_one_letter_code
_entity_poly.pdbx_strand_id
1 'polypeptide(L)'
;MKWHAGAYNPFQPRYSIANPPTLVFKDRMQLFKEPLLHFVLLGALFFGAYAWLNRPDRAERLVITESAVRQLTEEFSRDWNRDPTAEELQELLHDHIREELAVREGLALGLDQNDPVIRQRIRQKLELMVEEEAVVREPTDEELAVYLCENADLFCDENGVLPELDQIRNLVIFEWENQIRLQQLDRFYNDLESKYGVQIEQ
;
A
#
# COMPACT_ATOMS: atom_id res chain seq x y z
N MET A 1 13.01 36.31 104.44
CA MET A 1 11.61 35.83 104.44
C MET A 1 11.06 35.98 103.02
N LYS A 2 10.38 34.95 102.51
CA LYS A 2 10.23 34.61 101.08
C LYS A 2 9.51 35.66 100.19
N TRP A 3 9.92 35.71 98.93
CA TRP A 3 9.32 36.44 97.81
C TRP A 3 8.14 35.67 97.18
N HIS A 4 7.07 36.38 96.78
CA HIS A 4 6.04 35.96 95.80
C HIS A 4 5.66 37.23 95.00
N ALA A 5 5.82 37.35 93.68
CA ALA A 5 5.29 36.59 92.54
C ALA A 5 4.04 37.26 91.92
N GLY A 6 4.23 37.77 90.68
CA GLY A 6 3.32 37.58 89.54
C GLY A 6 2.04 38.39 89.46
N ALA A 7 2.05 39.45 88.62
CA ALA A 7 0.83 39.95 87.99
C ALA A 7 1.10 40.52 86.57
N TYR A 8 0.40 39.91 85.60
CA TYR A 8 -0.20 40.49 84.38
C TYR A 8 0.65 41.30 83.38
N ASN A 9 0.72 40.80 82.14
CA ASN A 9 1.01 41.60 80.95
C ASN A 9 -0.12 41.39 79.90
N PRO A 10 -0.89 42.43 79.53
CA PRO A 10 -2.17 42.27 78.82
C PRO A 10 -2.13 42.43 77.29
N PHE A 11 -1.07 42.03 76.58
CA PHE A 11 -1.05 42.07 75.10
C PHE A 11 -0.32 40.88 74.48
N GLN A 12 -1.07 39.82 74.15
CA GLN A 12 -0.67 38.88 73.09
C GLN A 12 -1.78 38.85 72.01
N PRO A 13 -1.49 39.22 70.75
CA PRO A 13 -2.44 39.04 69.67
C PRO A 13 -2.63 37.54 69.38
N ARG A 14 -3.89 37.08 69.35
CA ARG A 14 -4.26 35.73 68.91
C ARG A 14 -4.08 35.64 67.39
N TYR A 15 -2.94 35.13 66.93
CA TYR A 15 -2.83 34.62 65.57
C TYR A 15 -3.40 33.20 65.53
N SER A 16 -4.62 33.07 65.02
CA SER A 16 -5.20 31.78 64.64
C SER A 16 -4.54 31.34 63.33
N ILE A 17 -3.42 30.62 63.43
CA ILE A 17 -2.84 29.88 62.31
C ILE A 17 -3.86 28.80 61.93
N ALA A 18 -4.65 29.06 60.89
CA ALA A 18 -5.37 28.00 60.21
C ALA A 18 -4.34 26.97 59.73
N ASN A 19 -4.49 25.71 60.14
CA ASN A 19 -3.70 24.62 59.58
C ASN A 19 -3.90 24.64 58.05
N PRO A 20 -2.84 24.64 57.23
CA PRO A 20 -3.02 24.41 55.80
C PRO A 20 -3.66 23.02 55.61
N PRO A 21 -4.53 22.82 54.61
CA PRO A 21 -5.01 21.48 54.30
C PRO A 21 -3.80 20.63 53.98
N THR A 22 -3.56 19.60 54.81
CA THR A 22 -2.62 18.54 54.46
C THR A 22 -3.16 17.89 53.18
N LEU A 23 -2.43 18.04 52.08
CA LEU A 23 -2.64 17.21 50.89
C LEU A 23 -2.30 15.78 51.32
N VAL A 24 -3.33 15.07 51.78
CA VAL A 24 -3.26 13.64 52.05
C VAL A 24 -3.01 12.96 50.71
N PHE A 25 -1.77 12.57 50.45
CA PHE A 25 -1.48 11.58 49.41
C PHE A 25 -2.17 10.29 49.82
N LYS A 26 -3.36 10.09 49.25
CA LYS A 26 -4.20 8.94 49.48
C LYS A 26 -3.47 7.67 49.03
N ASP A 27 -3.47 6.72 49.94
CA ASP A 27 -2.88 5.38 49.92
C ASP A 27 -2.52 4.74 48.57
N ARG A 28 -1.29 4.22 48.51
CA ARG A 28 -0.73 3.35 47.44
C ARG A 28 -1.47 2.01 47.26
N MET A 29 -2.58 1.78 47.95
CA MET A 29 -3.43 0.58 47.88
C MET A 29 -4.78 0.83 47.19
N GLN A 30 -4.99 2.00 46.57
CA GLN A 30 -6.17 2.25 45.73
C GLN A 30 -5.97 1.96 44.23
N LEU A 31 -4.72 1.81 43.77
CA LEU A 31 -4.44 1.48 42.36
C LEU A 31 -5.14 0.19 41.91
N PHE A 32 -5.24 -0.82 42.78
CA PHE A 32 -5.90 -2.10 42.49
C PHE A 32 -7.44 -2.05 42.50
N LYS A 33 -8.06 -0.90 42.80
CA LYS A 33 -9.52 -0.73 42.73
C LYS A 33 -9.95 0.19 41.59
N GLU A 34 -9.01 0.75 40.85
CA GLU A 34 -9.32 1.62 39.72
C GLU A 34 -9.65 0.77 38.48
N PRO A 35 -10.85 0.93 37.90
CA PRO A 35 -11.23 0.19 36.69
C PRO A 35 -10.29 0.49 35.51
N LEU A 36 -9.67 1.67 35.50
CA LEU A 36 -8.66 2.07 34.52
C LEU A 36 -7.42 1.17 34.56
N LEU A 37 -6.92 0.81 35.76
CA LEU A 37 -5.73 -0.03 35.90
C LEU A 37 -5.97 -1.44 35.35
N HIS A 38 -7.17 -1.98 35.56
CA HIS A 38 -7.57 -3.27 35.03
C HIS A 38 -7.64 -3.23 33.50
N PHE A 39 -8.17 -2.15 32.94
CA PHE A 39 -8.22 -1.97 31.49
C PHE A 39 -6.82 -1.88 30.88
N VAL A 40 -5.89 -1.14 31.51
CA VAL A 40 -4.50 -1.05 31.07
C VAL A 40 -3.78 -2.39 31.21
N LEU A 41 -3.98 -3.13 32.31
CA LEU A 41 -3.38 -4.46 32.51
C LEU A 41 -3.93 -5.50 31.53
N LEU A 42 -5.25 -5.52 31.30
CA LEU A 42 -5.87 -6.34 30.28
C LEU A 42 -5.37 -5.95 28.90
N GLY A 43 -5.29 -4.66 28.59
CA GLY A 43 -4.75 -4.14 27.34
C GLY A 43 -3.30 -4.58 27.14
N ALA A 44 -2.44 -4.44 28.15
CA ALA A 44 -1.06 -4.89 28.12
C ALA A 44 -0.95 -6.42 28.01
N LEU A 45 -1.84 -7.18 28.65
CA LEU A 45 -1.91 -8.63 28.54
C LEU A 45 -2.31 -9.04 27.12
N PHE A 46 -3.34 -8.41 26.54
CA PHE A 46 -3.79 -8.68 25.17
C PHE A 46 -2.75 -8.26 24.14
N PHE A 47 -2.17 -7.06 24.24
CA PHE A 47 -1.11 -6.60 23.35
C PHE A 47 0.15 -7.44 23.51
N GLY A 48 0.50 -7.87 24.72
CA GLY A 48 1.63 -8.76 24.97
C GLY A 48 1.41 -10.17 24.41
N ALA A 49 0.21 -10.73 24.58
CA ALA A 49 -0.17 -12.00 23.98
C ALA A 49 -0.24 -11.91 22.46
N TYR A 50 -0.78 -10.82 21.92
CA TYR A 50 -0.81 -10.53 20.49
C TYR A 50 0.60 -10.40 19.92
N ALA A 51 1.49 -9.62 20.55
CA ALA A 51 2.88 -9.48 20.12
C ALA A 51 3.69 -10.76 20.27
N TRP A 52 3.31 -11.67 21.17
CA TRP A 52 3.90 -13.00 21.29
C TRP A 52 3.40 -13.94 20.19
N LEU A 53 2.09 -13.96 19.94
CA LEU A 53 1.46 -14.86 18.97
C LEU A 53 1.77 -14.42 17.53
N ASN A 54 1.78 -13.12 17.28
CA ASN A 54 2.16 -12.48 16.02
C ASN A 54 3.61 -11.98 16.07
N ARG A 55 4.51 -12.75 16.68
CA ARG A 55 5.93 -12.52 16.40
C ARG A 55 6.10 -12.70 14.89
N PRO A 56 6.64 -11.72 14.15
CA PRO A 56 6.98 -11.96 12.76
C PRO A 56 7.90 -13.18 12.76
N ASP A 57 7.48 -14.24 12.08
CA ASP A 57 8.19 -15.50 12.10
C ASP A 57 9.66 -15.25 11.75
N ARG A 58 10.56 -15.90 12.50
CA ARG A 58 12.00 -15.83 12.25
C ARG A 58 12.25 -16.21 10.80
N ALA A 59 12.66 -15.23 9.99
CA ALA A 59 13.14 -15.36 8.61
C ALA A 59 12.52 -16.57 7.89
N GLU A 60 11.33 -16.38 7.31
CA GLU A 60 10.72 -17.34 6.40
C GLU A 60 11.80 -17.87 5.45
N ARG A 61 12.10 -19.17 5.57
CA ARG A 61 13.15 -19.81 4.78
C ARG A 61 12.82 -19.59 3.30
N LEU A 62 13.72 -18.90 2.59
CA LEU A 62 13.61 -18.79 1.14
C LEU A 62 13.81 -20.17 0.52
N VAL A 63 12.76 -20.70 -0.12
CA VAL A 63 12.78 -21.98 -0.84
C VAL A 63 12.66 -21.66 -2.32
N ILE A 64 13.74 -21.90 -3.07
CA ILE A 64 13.70 -21.84 -4.53
C ILE A 64 13.02 -23.12 -5.03
N THR A 65 11.87 -22.96 -5.66
CA THR A 65 11.07 -24.06 -6.18
C THR A 65 11.60 -24.54 -7.52
N GLU A 66 11.34 -25.80 -7.87
CA GLU A 66 11.68 -26.31 -9.20
C GLU A 66 11.00 -25.52 -10.33
N SER A 67 9.81 -24.96 -10.07
CA SER A 67 9.13 -24.07 -11.01
C SER A 67 9.90 -22.76 -11.24
N ALA A 68 10.49 -22.18 -10.20
CA ALA A 68 11.31 -20.97 -10.35
C ALA A 68 12.57 -21.24 -11.19
N VAL A 69 13.24 -22.38 -10.95
CA VAL A 69 14.40 -22.79 -11.77
C VAL A 69 13.99 -22.97 -13.24
N ARG A 70 12.82 -23.59 -13.48
CA ARG A 70 12.30 -23.81 -14.82
C ARG A 70 11.98 -22.48 -15.51
N GLN A 71 11.32 -21.56 -14.81
CA GLN A 71 10.99 -20.24 -15.35
C GLN A 71 12.26 -19.46 -15.73
N LEU A 72 13.27 -19.41 -14.86
CA LEU A 72 14.54 -18.75 -15.16
C LEU A 72 15.23 -19.36 -16.40
N THR A 73 15.17 -20.68 -16.52
CA THR A 73 15.68 -21.39 -17.70
C THR A 73 14.90 -21.01 -18.96
N GLU A 74 13.57 -21.03 -18.90
CA GLU A 74 12.69 -20.70 -20.02
C GLU A 74 12.84 -19.25 -20.48
N GLU A 75 12.99 -18.31 -19.55
CA GLU A 75 13.26 -16.89 -19.83
C GLU A 75 14.61 -16.74 -20.54
N PHE A 76 15.68 -17.31 -19.99
CA PHE A 76 17.00 -17.29 -20.61
C PHE A 76 16.98 -17.88 -22.02
N SER A 77 16.30 -19.02 -22.19
CA SER A 77 16.20 -19.69 -23.48
C SER A 77 15.38 -18.93 -24.50
N ARG A 78 14.37 -18.19 -24.08
CA ARG A 78 13.60 -17.30 -24.96
C ARG A 78 14.47 -16.15 -25.49
N ASP A 79 15.32 -15.58 -24.63
CA ASP A 79 16.14 -14.43 -24.99
C ASP A 79 17.37 -14.81 -25.81
N TRP A 80 17.99 -15.96 -25.51
CA TRP A 80 19.24 -16.41 -26.14
C TRP A 80 19.08 -17.54 -27.15
N ASN A 81 17.86 -18.08 -27.31
CA ASN A 81 17.52 -19.18 -28.20
C ASN A 81 18.38 -20.46 -27.96
N ARG A 82 18.76 -20.70 -26.70
CA ARG A 82 19.52 -21.89 -26.22
C ARG A 82 19.33 -22.10 -24.72
N ASP A 83 19.68 -23.27 -24.21
CA ASP A 83 19.71 -23.52 -22.77
C ASP A 83 20.89 -22.82 -22.07
N PRO A 84 20.74 -22.42 -20.79
CA PRO A 84 21.84 -21.90 -19.99
C PRO A 84 22.84 -22.99 -19.65
N THR A 85 24.11 -22.63 -19.59
CA THR A 85 25.15 -23.48 -19.00
C THR A 85 24.98 -23.57 -17.49
N ALA A 86 25.66 -24.52 -16.84
CA ALA A 86 25.59 -24.67 -15.38
C ALA A 86 26.05 -23.41 -14.62
N GLU A 87 27.06 -22.71 -15.14
CA GLU A 87 27.57 -21.47 -14.55
C GLU A 87 26.56 -20.31 -14.72
N GLU A 88 25.99 -20.16 -15.92
CA GLU A 88 24.95 -19.15 -16.19
C GLU A 88 23.69 -19.40 -15.36
N LEU A 89 23.24 -20.65 -15.25
CA LEU A 89 22.09 -21.00 -14.42
C LEU A 89 22.35 -20.67 -12.94
N GLN A 90 23.57 -20.89 -12.46
CA GLN A 90 23.96 -20.52 -11.09
C GLN A 90 23.92 -19.00 -10.88
N GLU A 91 24.34 -18.21 -11.87
CA GLU A 91 24.26 -16.75 -11.83
C GLU A 91 22.80 -16.27 -11.82
N LEU A 92 21.95 -16.80 -12.69
CA LEU A 92 20.51 -16.51 -12.71
C LEU A 92 19.85 -16.80 -11.36
N LEU A 93 20.18 -17.94 -10.75
CA LEU A 93 19.66 -18.30 -9.43
C LEU A 93 20.15 -17.37 -8.33
N HIS A 94 21.43 -16.98 -8.39
CA HIS A 94 22.02 -16.08 -7.42
C HIS A 94 21.39 -14.69 -7.46
N ASP A 95 21.15 -14.16 -8.66
CA ASP A 95 20.48 -12.88 -8.84
C ASP A 95 19.01 -12.95 -8.41
N HIS A 96 18.30 -14.02 -8.77
CA HIS A 96 16.92 -14.23 -8.30
C HIS A 96 16.82 -14.31 -6.77
N ILE A 97 17.77 -14.99 -6.11
CA ILE A 97 17.83 -15.04 -4.63
C ILE A 97 18.04 -13.64 -4.05
N ARG A 98 18.92 -12.83 -4.64
CA ARG A 98 19.17 -11.46 -4.18
C ARG A 98 17.94 -10.57 -4.32
N GLU A 99 17.24 -10.69 -5.45
CA GLU A 99 15.98 -9.99 -5.67
C GLU A 99 14.95 -10.36 -4.60
N GLU A 100 14.69 -11.66 -4.40
CA GLU A 100 13.76 -12.17 -3.39
C GLU A 100 14.08 -11.65 -1.98
N LEU A 101 15.35 -11.70 -1.58
CA LEU A 101 15.79 -11.19 -0.28
C LEU A 101 15.58 -9.67 -0.17
N ALA A 102 15.92 -8.91 -1.21
CA ALA A 102 15.76 -7.46 -1.22
C ALA A 102 14.29 -7.03 -1.20
N VAL A 103 13.43 -7.70 -1.96
CA VAL A 103 11.98 -7.43 -1.98
C VAL A 103 11.37 -7.72 -0.61
N ARG A 104 11.69 -8.87 0.00
CA ARG A 104 11.20 -9.23 1.34
C ARG A 104 11.60 -8.20 2.40
N GLU A 105 12.87 -7.82 2.41
CA GLU A 105 13.37 -6.80 3.36
C GLU A 105 12.75 -5.43 3.08
N GLY A 106 12.62 -5.04 1.81
CA GLY A 106 12.00 -3.77 1.41
C GLY A 106 10.54 -3.66 1.85
N LEU A 107 9.76 -4.75 1.70
CA LEU A 107 8.39 -4.83 2.19
C LEU A 107 8.33 -4.83 3.73
N ALA A 108 9.25 -5.53 4.40
CA ALA A 108 9.34 -5.51 5.86
C ALA A 108 9.64 -4.11 6.42
N LEU A 109 10.42 -3.32 5.68
CA LEU A 109 10.70 -1.91 5.97
C LEU A 109 9.58 -0.96 5.52
N GLY A 110 8.56 -1.45 4.82
CA GLY A 110 7.44 -0.67 4.30
C GLY A 110 7.83 0.29 3.18
N LEU A 111 8.87 -0.01 2.40
CA LEU A 111 9.34 0.86 1.32
C LEU A 111 8.32 1.00 0.17
N ASP A 112 7.35 0.10 0.08
CA ASP A 112 6.22 0.15 -0.85
C ASP A 112 5.15 1.18 -0.45
N GLN A 113 5.13 1.60 0.81
CA GLN A 113 4.06 2.42 1.36
C GLN A 113 4.27 3.89 1.01
N ASN A 114 3.23 4.52 0.44
CA ASN A 114 3.19 5.94 0.10
C ASN A 114 4.29 6.41 -0.87
N ASP A 115 4.99 5.49 -1.55
CA ASP A 115 5.97 5.85 -2.57
C ASP A 115 5.25 6.07 -3.93
N PRO A 116 5.32 7.29 -4.50
CA PRO A 116 4.64 7.58 -5.77
C PRO A 116 5.15 6.75 -6.95
N VAL A 117 6.44 6.39 -6.96
CA VAL A 117 7.06 5.60 -8.03
C VAL A 117 6.54 4.17 -7.97
N ILE A 118 6.52 3.54 -6.79
CA ILE A 118 6.01 2.17 -6.61
C ILE A 118 4.52 2.11 -6.94
N ARG A 119 3.72 3.07 -6.45
CA ARG A 119 2.29 3.16 -6.79
C ARG A 119 2.06 3.27 -8.29
N GLN A 120 2.85 4.09 -8.97
CA GLN A 120 2.78 4.24 -10.42
C GLN A 120 3.16 2.95 -11.16
N ARG A 121 4.20 2.23 -10.69
CA ARG A 121 4.62 0.95 -11.27
C ARG A 121 3.56 -0.14 -11.11
N ILE A 122 2.92 -0.21 -9.94
CA ILE A 122 1.82 -1.16 -9.71
C ILE A 122 0.66 -0.85 -10.66
N ARG A 123 0.28 0.42 -10.78
CA ARG A 123 -0.78 0.84 -11.71
C ARG A 123 -0.45 0.44 -13.15
N GLN A 124 0.76 0.76 -13.62
CA GLN A 124 1.21 0.39 -14.97
C GLN A 124 1.20 -1.12 -15.20
N LYS A 125 1.66 -1.91 -14.23
CA LYS A 125 1.65 -3.37 -14.35
C LYS A 125 0.21 -3.92 -14.42
N LEU A 126 -0.70 -3.34 -13.64
CA LEU A 126 -2.11 -3.73 -13.65
C LEU A 126 -2.79 -3.36 -14.98
N GLU A 127 -2.52 -2.16 -15.50
CA GLU A 127 -3.01 -1.71 -16.82
C GLU A 127 -2.48 -2.62 -17.93
N LEU A 128 -1.19 -2.99 -17.91
CA LEU A 128 -0.61 -3.91 -18.88
C LEU A 128 -1.29 -5.29 -18.86
N MET A 129 -1.64 -5.83 -17.69
CA MET A 129 -2.36 -7.11 -17.61
C MET A 129 -3.73 -7.06 -18.29
N VAL A 130 -4.43 -5.94 -18.15
CA VAL A 130 -5.72 -5.71 -18.83
C VAL A 130 -5.53 -5.62 -20.35
N GLU A 131 -4.45 -4.97 -20.79
CA GLU A 131 -4.09 -4.88 -22.20
C GLU A 131 -3.68 -6.23 -22.81
N GLU A 132 -2.97 -7.10 -22.07
CA GLU A 132 -2.55 -8.42 -22.55
C GLU A 132 -3.71 -9.42 -22.63
N GLU A 133 -4.70 -9.34 -21.73
CA GLU A 133 -5.92 -10.16 -21.80
C GLU A 133 -6.81 -9.78 -23.00
N ALA A 134 -6.68 -8.54 -23.48
CA ALA A 134 -7.29 -8.09 -24.71
C ALA A 134 -6.56 -8.68 -25.92
N VAL A 135 -6.74 -9.98 -26.15
CA VAL A 135 -6.46 -10.57 -27.47
C VAL A 135 -7.45 -9.96 -28.45
N VAL A 136 -7.08 -8.83 -29.06
CA VAL A 136 -7.86 -8.16 -30.08
C VAL A 136 -7.80 -9.04 -31.32
N ARG A 137 -8.92 -9.67 -31.65
CA ARG A 137 -9.09 -10.28 -32.97
C ARG A 137 -8.87 -9.21 -34.03
N GLU A 138 -8.35 -9.59 -35.19
CA GLU A 138 -8.24 -8.63 -36.30
C GLU A 138 -9.62 -8.02 -36.61
N PRO A 139 -9.70 -6.68 -36.72
CA PRO A 139 -10.96 -6.00 -37.04
C PRO A 139 -11.38 -6.34 -38.47
N THR A 140 -12.69 -6.51 -38.66
CA THR A 140 -13.25 -6.75 -39.99
C THR A 140 -13.39 -5.45 -40.78
N ASP A 141 -13.38 -5.54 -42.11
CA ASP A 141 -13.55 -4.37 -42.99
C ASP A 141 -14.85 -3.61 -42.72
N GLU A 142 -15.91 -4.32 -42.33
CA GLU A 142 -17.20 -3.72 -41.94
C GLU A 142 -17.07 -2.87 -40.66
N GLU A 143 -16.35 -3.37 -39.66
CA GLU A 143 -16.11 -2.63 -38.41
C GLU A 143 -15.24 -1.40 -38.62
N LEU A 144 -14.20 -1.52 -39.44
CA LEU A 144 -13.34 -0.38 -39.78
C LEU A 144 -14.10 0.67 -40.60
N ALA A 145 -14.99 0.25 -41.51
CA ALA A 145 -15.83 1.18 -42.27
C ALA A 145 -16.82 1.92 -41.36
N VAL A 146 -17.47 1.21 -40.43
CA VAL A 146 -18.36 1.83 -39.43
C VAL A 146 -17.57 2.81 -38.56
N TYR A 147 -16.42 2.39 -38.04
CA TYR A 147 -15.58 3.22 -37.18
C TYR A 147 -15.09 4.49 -37.89
N LEU A 148 -14.67 4.37 -39.15
CA LEU A 148 -14.26 5.50 -39.99
C LEU A 148 -15.40 6.51 -40.20
N CYS A 149 -16.63 6.01 -40.42
CA CYS A 149 -17.79 6.89 -40.57
C CYS A 149 -18.22 7.56 -39.27
N GLU A 150 -18.18 6.84 -38.15
CA GLU A 150 -18.56 7.38 -36.82
C GLU A 150 -17.56 8.41 -36.29
N ASN A 151 -16.28 8.29 -36.67
CA ASN A 151 -15.19 9.15 -36.21
C ASN A 151 -14.55 9.93 -37.37
N ALA A 152 -15.35 10.31 -38.37
CA ALA A 152 -14.87 10.94 -39.59
C ALA A 152 -14.05 12.22 -39.33
N ASP A 153 -14.35 12.93 -38.23
CA ASP A 153 -13.63 14.12 -37.79
C ASP A 153 -12.15 13.87 -37.45
N LEU A 154 -11.78 12.65 -37.03
CA LEU A 154 -10.39 12.27 -36.77
C LEU A 154 -9.57 12.00 -38.04
N PHE A 155 -10.24 11.72 -39.17
CA PHE A 155 -9.60 11.23 -40.39
C PHE A 155 -9.72 12.17 -41.59
N CYS A 156 -10.54 13.22 -41.50
CA CYS A 156 -10.66 14.22 -42.54
C CYS A 156 -9.32 14.94 -42.80
N ASP A 157 -9.04 15.19 -44.07
CA ASP A 157 -7.86 15.96 -44.48
C ASP A 157 -8.03 17.48 -44.19
N GLU A 158 -7.01 18.27 -44.56
CA GLU A 158 -7.02 19.73 -44.42
C GLU A 158 -8.19 20.43 -45.14
N ASN A 159 -8.82 19.75 -46.10
CA ASN A 159 -9.97 20.24 -46.88
C ASN A 159 -11.31 19.73 -46.32
N GLY A 160 -11.30 18.93 -45.25
CA GLY A 160 -12.49 18.32 -44.66
C GLY A 160 -13.01 17.12 -45.44
N VAL A 161 -12.20 16.52 -46.32
CA VAL A 161 -12.57 15.35 -47.12
C VAL A 161 -12.15 14.08 -46.38
N LEU A 162 -13.08 13.14 -46.24
CA LEU A 162 -12.82 11.83 -45.66
C LEU A 162 -12.20 10.89 -46.70
N PRO A 163 -10.99 10.36 -46.48
CA PRO A 163 -10.36 9.39 -47.38
C PRO A 163 -11.11 8.05 -47.42
N GLU A 164 -10.92 7.28 -48.50
CA GLU A 164 -11.42 5.90 -48.57
C GLU A 164 -10.65 5.00 -47.59
N LEU A 165 -11.34 4.00 -47.01
CA LEU A 165 -10.76 3.10 -46.01
C LEU A 165 -9.45 2.46 -46.49
N ASP A 166 -9.36 2.01 -47.74
CA ASP A 166 -8.15 1.37 -48.27
C ASP A 166 -6.92 2.29 -48.27
N GLN A 167 -7.11 3.61 -48.32
CA GLN A 167 -6.02 4.59 -48.34
C GLN A 167 -5.42 4.81 -46.94
N ILE A 168 -6.25 4.69 -45.90
CA ILE A 168 -5.89 4.99 -44.50
C ILE A 168 -6.07 3.80 -43.57
N ARG A 169 -6.22 2.58 -44.11
CA ARG A 169 -6.59 1.37 -43.37
C ARG A 169 -5.73 1.13 -42.12
N ASN A 170 -4.41 1.25 -42.23
CA ASN A 170 -3.51 1.05 -41.09
C ASN A 170 -3.69 2.09 -39.98
N LEU A 171 -3.99 3.34 -40.36
CA LEU A 171 -4.28 4.40 -39.41
C LEU A 171 -5.63 4.16 -38.71
N VAL A 172 -6.65 3.75 -39.47
CA VAL A 172 -7.97 3.40 -38.92
C VAL A 172 -7.86 2.20 -37.98
N ILE A 173 -7.08 1.17 -38.34
CA ILE A 173 -6.79 0.03 -37.46
C ILE A 173 -6.12 0.50 -36.17
N PHE A 174 -5.05 1.29 -36.28
CA PHE A 174 -4.32 1.79 -35.12
C PHE A 174 -5.23 2.58 -34.16
N GLU A 175 -6.03 3.51 -34.69
CA GLU A 175 -6.95 4.30 -33.85
C GLU A 175 -8.08 3.46 -33.27
N TRP A 176 -8.60 2.50 -34.05
CA TRP A 176 -9.61 1.56 -33.56
C TRP A 176 -9.07 0.71 -32.41
N GLU A 177 -7.88 0.13 -32.56
CA GLU A 177 -7.21 -0.65 -31.50
C GLU A 177 -6.96 0.22 -30.26
N ASN A 178 -6.53 1.46 -30.46
CA ASN A 178 -6.33 2.41 -29.38
C ASN A 178 -7.65 2.73 -28.64
N GLN A 179 -8.76 2.93 -29.36
CA GLN A 179 -10.07 3.14 -28.73
C GLN A 179 -10.52 1.92 -27.92
N ILE A 180 -10.41 0.73 -28.49
CA ILE A 180 -10.80 -0.52 -27.79
C ILE A 180 -9.99 -0.69 -26.50
N ARG A 181 -8.68 -0.43 -26.55
CA ARG A 181 -7.79 -0.47 -25.40
C ARG A 181 -8.22 0.50 -24.30
N LEU A 182 -8.52 1.74 -24.65
CA LEU A 182 -9.03 2.74 -23.70
C LEU A 182 -10.37 2.33 -23.08
N GLN A 183 -11.31 1.83 -23.89
CA GLN A 183 -12.61 1.37 -23.41
C GLN A 183 -12.51 0.18 -22.44
N GLN A 184 -11.51 -0.69 -22.61
CA GLN A 184 -11.25 -1.79 -21.69
C GLN A 184 -10.69 -1.29 -20.36
N LEU A 185 -9.73 -0.36 -20.40
CA LEU A 185 -9.20 0.29 -19.19
C LEU A 185 -10.29 1.04 -18.43
N ASP A 186 -11.14 1.79 -19.13
CA ASP A 186 -12.26 2.51 -18.51
C ASP A 186 -13.24 1.54 -17.84
N ARG A 187 -13.63 0.46 -18.54
CA ARG A 187 -14.48 -0.59 -17.95
C ARG A 187 -13.84 -1.21 -16.72
N PHE A 188 -12.55 -1.54 -16.80
CA PHE A 188 -11.80 -2.10 -15.69
C PHE A 188 -11.80 -1.18 -14.47
N TYR A 189 -11.54 0.13 -14.65
CA TYR A 189 -11.57 1.08 -13.54
C TYR A 189 -12.97 1.29 -12.98
N ASN A 190 -14.01 1.37 -13.83
CA ASN A 190 -15.40 1.44 -13.37
C ASN A 190 -15.77 0.23 -12.49
N ASP A 191 -15.32 -0.97 -12.85
CA ASP A 191 -15.53 -2.17 -12.04
C ASP A 191 -14.79 -2.08 -10.70
N LEU A 192 -13.57 -1.54 -10.68
CA LEU A 192 -12.83 -1.31 -9.44
C LEU A 192 -13.49 -0.25 -8.55
N GLU A 193 -13.99 0.85 -9.12
CA GLU A 193 -14.72 1.87 -8.38
C GLU A 193 -15.98 1.29 -7.73
N SER A 194 -16.73 0.46 -8.47
CA SER A 194 -17.88 -0.26 -7.93
C SER A 194 -17.48 -1.26 -6.84
N LYS A 195 -16.31 -1.90 -6.95
CA LYS A 195 -15.82 -2.89 -5.98
C LYS A 195 -15.38 -2.26 -4.66
N TYR A 196 -14.69 -1.12 -4.73
CA TYR A 196 -14.07 -0.50 -3.55
C TYR A 196 -14.93 0.61 -2.92
N GLY A 197 -15.87 1.20 -3.66
CA GLY A 197 -16.71 2.29 -3.16
C GLY A 197 -15.91 3.56 -2.90
N VAL A 198 -15.83 4.44 -3.91
CA VAL A 198 -15.04 5.67 -3.81
C VAL A 198 -15.83 6.77 -3.08
N GLN A 199 -15.23 7.34 -2.03
CA GLN A 199 -15.71 8.54 -1.35
C GLN A 199 -14.59 9.59 -1.33
N ILE A 200 -14.92 10.81 -1.74
CA ILE A 200 -13.98 11.94 -1.70
C ILE A 200 -14.36 12.78 -0.49
N GLU A 201 -13.50 12.78 0.52
CA GLU A 201 -13.63 13.70 1.66
C GLU A 201 -13.31 15.13 1.19
N GLN A 202 -14.19 16.08 1.52
CA GLN A 202 -14.03 17.52 1.24
C GLN A 202 -13.53 18.26 2.47
#